data_AF-A0A928MK00-F1
#
_entry.id   AF-A0A928MK00-F1
#
_cell.length_a   1.000
_cell.length_b   1.000
_cell.length_c   1.000
_cell.angle_alpha   90.00
_cell.angle_beta   90.00
_cell.angle_gamma   90.00
#
_symmetry.space_group_name_H-M   'P 1'
#
loop_
_entity.id
_entity.type
_entity.pdbx_description
1 polymer ?
#
loop_
_entity_poly.entity_id
_entity_poly.type
_entity_poly.pdbx_seq_one_letter_code
_entity_poly.pdbx_strand_id
1 'polypeptide(L)'
;MSDLVGFTPSGEGQEERNTAQVEIRCMTPPSEQQRERLRALLMAERGCDDVEFVIKKDPAAGDGFNIFVGDDNYDWSTLGRIRQLRRSLQALPRQKQFDGIISLLREDIRGFELHTGHQQVGQVRSVGDGIAVISGLHEVCYGEIVLLPGGVKGMVQDLRADGTAGVVLFAGAGEISAGDMVLRTRRTAGVPISSRILGRMIDPLGAPIDGGGPIDAKEYFPLERPAPGIVDRQSVTRPMETGILAIDAMFPIGRGQRELIIGDRETGKTTIA
;
A
#
# COMPACT_ATOMS: atom_id res chain seq x y z
N MET A 1 -35.02 -33.40 57.40
CA MET A 1 -35.85 -34.06 56.39
C MET A 1 -35.99 -33.09 55.24
N SER A 2 -35.04 -33.18 54.29
CA SER A 2 -35.28 -33.74 52.95
C SER A 2 -36.05 -32.74 52.10
N ASP A 3 -35.36 -32.03 51.20
CA ASP A 3 -35.48 -32.36 49.78
C ASP A 3 -34.46 -31.60 48.94
N LEU A 4 -33.63 -32.39 48.27
CA LEU A 4 -32.74 -32.04 47.17
C LEU A 4 -33.60 -31.82 45.92
N VAL A 5 -33.56 -30.63 45.34
CA VAL A 5 -34.02 -30.43 43.95
C VAL A 5 -32.78 -30.42 43.07
N GLY A 6 -32.65 -31.48 42.28
CA GLY A 6 -31.53 -31.76 41.41
C GLY A 6 -31.37 -30.74 40.29
N PHE A 7 -30.12 -30.34 40.10
CA PHE A 7 -29.64 -29.60 38.95
C PHE A 7 -29.37 -30.63 37.83
N THR A 8 -30.20 -30.64 36.78
CA THR A 8 -29.89 -31.35 35.52
C THR A 8 -29.22 -30.36 34.56
N PRO A 9 -27.98 -30.60 34.10
CA PRO A 9 -27.43 -29.84 32.99
C PRO A 9 -27.82 -30.57 31.69
N SER A 10 -28.78 -30.02 30.95
CA SER A 10 -29.10 -30.44 29.58
C SER A 10 -28.98 -29.22 28.69
N GLY A 11 -27.94 -29.19 27.87
CA GLY A 11 -27.64 -28.10 26.96
C GLY A 11 -26.25 -28.30 26.42
N GLU A 12 -26.10 -29.29 25.55
CA GLU A 12 -24.92 -29.55 24.75
C GLU A 12 -24.43 -28.24 24.14
N GLY A 13 -23.20 -27.86 24.45
CA GLY A 13 -22.51 -26.80 23.72
C GLY A 13 -22.37 -27.26 22.28
N GLN A 14 -23.14 -26.64 21.38
CA GLN A 14 -22.79 -26.63 19.98
C GLN A 14 -21.45 -25.90 19.88
N GLU A 15 -20.37 -26.67 19.71
CA GLU A 15 -19.12 -26.14 19.15
C GLU A 15 -19.49 -25.51 17.81
N GLU A 16 -19.60 -24.18 17.77
CA GLU A 16 -19.64 -23.42 16.53
C GLU A 16 -18.32 -23.71 15.80
N ARG A 17 -18.34 -24.72 14.92
CA ARG A 17 -17.21 -25.04 14.04
C ARG A 17 -16.85 -23.77 13.29
N ASN A 18 -15.64 -23.25 13.52
CA ASN A 18 -15.18 -22.03 12.88
C ASN A 18 -14.98 -22.32 11.39
N THR A 19 -16.02 -22.08 10.59
CA THR A 19 -16.06 -22.41 9.17
C THR A 19 -15.72 -21.16 8.36
N ALA A 20 -14.58 -21.17 7.68
CA ALA A 20 -14.17 -20.07 6.82
C ALA A 20 -14.78 -20.23 5.41
N GLN A 21 -15.49 -19.22 4.94
CA GLN A 21 -15.90 -19.13 3.53
C GLN A 21 -14.75 -18.64 2.68
N VAL A 22 -14.45 -19.37 1.60
CA VAL A 22 -13.33 -19.12 0.70
C VAL A 22 -13.84 -19.01 -0.72
N GLU A 23 -13.69 -17.83 -1.32
CA GLU A 23 -14.04 -17.59 -2.71
C GLU A 23 -12.82 -17.85 -3.62
N ILE A 24 -12.94 -18.80 -4.55
CA ILE A 24 -11.92 -19.09 -5.55
C ILE A 24 -12.37 -18.55 -6.90
N ARG A 25 -11.62 -17.59 -7.46
CA ARG A 25 -11.79 -17.09 -8.82
C ARG A 25 -10.81 -17.77 -9.77
N CYS A 26 -11.32 -18.53 -10.75
CA CYS A 26 -10.49 -19.26 -11.70
C CYS A 26 -11.20 -19.57 -13.02
N MET A 27 -10.43 -19.80 -14.10
CA MET A 27 -10.96 -20.27 -15.39
C MET A 27 -11.20 -21.80 -15.41
N THR A 28 -10.26 -22.57 -14.86
CA THR A 28 -10.36 -24.02 -14.71
C THR A 28 -10.43 -24.35 -13.22
N PRO A 29 -11.42 -25.11 -12.73
CA PRO A 29 -11.52 -25.44 -11.30
C PRO A 29 -10.31 -26.20 -10.76
N PRO A 30 -9.95 -26.03 -9.47
CA PRO A 30 -8.82 -26.75 -8.89
C PRO A 30 -9.14 -28.24 -8.79
N SER A 31 -8.13 -29.08 -9.02
CA SER A 31 -8.23 -30.53 -8.86
C SER A 31 -8.46 -30.91 -7.39
N GLU A 32 -8.97 -32.11 -7.12
CA GLU A 32 -9.24 -32.57 -5.75
C GLU A 32 -7.99 -32.52 -4.85
N GLN A 33 -6.83 -32.94 -5.36
CA GLN A 33 -5.55 -32.83 -4.64
C GLN A 33 -5.15 -31.37 -4.35
N GLN A 34 -5.46 -30.43 -5.25
CA GLN A 34 -5.20 -29.01 -5.04
C GLN A 34 -6.14 -28.44 -3.96
N ARG A 35 -7.41 -28.85 -3.95
CA ARG A 35 -8.39 -28.44 -2.94
C ARG A 35 -8.02 -28.93 -1.54
N GLU A 36 -7.53 -30.16 -1.42
CA GLU A 36 -7.06 -30.70 -0.14
C GLU A 36 -5.83 -29.95 0.39
N ARG A 37 -4.85 -29.66 -0.49
CA ARG A 37 -3.68 -28.85 -0.12
C ARG A 37 -4.06 -27.44 0.30
N LEU A 38 -4.99 -26.81 -0.42
CA LEU A 38 -5.51 -25.48 -0.09
C LEU A 38 -6.23 -25.47 1.26
N ARG A 39 -7.07 -26.48 1.51
CA ARG A 39 -7.79 -26.63 2.77
C ARG A 39 -6.82 -26.79 3.94
N ALA A 40 -5.80 -27.65 3.80
CA ALA A 40 -4.77 -27.84 4.81
C ALA A 40 -3.97 -26.56 5.09
N LEU A 41 -3.61 -25.79 4.06
CA LEU A 41 -2.87 -24.54 4.21
C LEU A 41 -3.71 -23.47 4.92
N LEU A 42 -4.95 -23.28 4.48
CA LEU A 42 -5.86 -22.28 5.08
C LEU A 42 -6.24 -22.62 6.52
N MET A 43 -6.44 -23.91 6.83
CA MET A 43 -6.68 -24.38 8.20
C MET A 43 -5.47 -24.09 9.10
N ALA A 44 -4.24 -24.34 8.62
CA ALA A 44 -3.03 -24.09 9.38
C ALA A 44 -2.76 -22.59 9.60
N GLU A 45 -3.07 -21.73 8.64
CA GLU A 45 -2.78 -20.29 8.72
C GLU A 45 -3.86 -19.50 9.48
N ARG A 46 -5.14 -19.92 9.40
CA ARG A 46 -6.28 -19.23 10.04
C ARG A 46 -6.77 -19.87 11.34
N GLY A 47 -6.41 -21.12 11.63
CA GLY A 47 -6.94 -21.86 12.78
C GLY A 47 -8.45 -22.14 12.68
N CYS A 48 -8.93 -22.47 11.47
CA CYS A 48 -10.34 -22.81 11.22
C CYS A 48 -10.57 -24.33 11.20
N ASP A 49 -11.73 -24.78 11.65
CA ASP A 49 -12.10 -26.21 11.74
C ASP A 49 -12.64 -26.73 10.41
N ASP A 50 -13.23 -25.86 9.60
CA ASP A 50 -13.78 -26.20 8.29
C ASP A 50 -13.60 -25.05 7.28
N VAL A 51 -13.57 -25.39 5.98
CA VAL A 51 -13.40 -24.45 4.86
C VAL A 51 -14.41 -24.78 3.78
N GLU A 52 -15.30 -23.82 3.49
CA GLU A 52 -16.28 -23.93 2.40
C GLU A 52 -15.79 -23.16 1.17
N PHE A 53 -15.67 -23.86 0.03
CA PHE A 53 -15.18 -23.26 -1.22
C PHE A 53 -16.33 -22.82 -2.12
N VAL A 54 -16.40 -21.52 -2.41
CA VAL A 54 -17.29 -20.93 -3.42
C VAL A 54 -16.48 -20.63 -4.68
N ILE A 55 -16.71 -21.39 -5.75
CA ILE A 55 -15.96 -21.21 -7.01
C ILE A 55 -16.72 -20.25 -7.93
N LYS A 56 -16.07 -19.13 -8.29
CA LYS A 56 -16.57 -18.19 -9.30
C LYS A 56 -15.69 -18.22 -10.54
N LYS A 57 -16.32 -18.20 -11.72
CA LYS A 57 -15.60 -18.20 -12.99
C LYS A 57 -15.17 -16.77 -13.33
N ASP A 58 -13.87 -16.54 -13.38
CA ASP A 58 -13.29 -15.24 -13.72
C ASP A 58 -12.36 -15.38 -14.95
N PRO A 59 -12.74 -14.84 -16.12
CA PRO A 59 -11.91 -14.85 -17.32
C PRO A 59 -10.58 -14.10 -17.17
N ALA A 60 -10.49 -13.14 -16.24
CA ALA A 60 -9.30 -12.31 -16.04
C ALA A 60 -8.17 -13.04 -15.27
N ALA A 61 -8.48 -14.16 -14.61
CA ALA A 61 -7.51 -14.94 -13.83
C ALA A 61 -6.50 -15.71 -14.71
N GLY A 62 -6.80 -15.95 -15.99
CA GLY A 62 -5.97 -16.73 -16.89
C GLY A 62 -5.75 -18.16 -16.38
N ASP A 63 -4.50 -18.66 -16.47
CA ASP A 63 -4.10 -19.94 -15.88
C ASP A 63 -3.70 -19.75 -14.40
N GLY A 64 -4.40 -20.44 -13.48
CA GLY A 64 -4.22 -20.34 -12.02
C GLY A 64 -5.49 -20.01 -11.22
N PHE A 65 -5.31 -19.70 -9.93
CA PHE A 65 -6.37 -19.45 -8.96
C PHE A 65 -6.09 -18.17 -8.16
N ASN A 66 -7.11 -17.36 -7.96
CA ASN A 66 -7.09 -16.21 -7.06
C ASN A 66 -8.04 -16.51 -5.89
N ILE A 67 -7.52 -16.56 -4.67
CA ILE A 67 -8.25 -17.12 -3.52
C ILE A 67 -8.50 -16.01 -2.50
N PHE A 68 -9.77 -15.72 -2.26
CA PHE A 68 -10.21 -14.70 -1.32
C PHE A 68 -10.76 -15.35 -0.06
N VAL A 69 -10.26 -14.92 1.09
CA VAL A 69 -10.72 -15.33 2.42
C VAL A 69 -11.02 -14.06 3.21
N GLY A 70 -12.26 -13.61 3.17
CA GLY A 70 -12.62 -12.26 3.63
C GLY A 70 -11.89 -11.21 2.79
N ASP A 71 -11.09 -10.39 3.46
CA ASP A 71 -10.28 -9.33 2.84
C ASP A 71 -8.89 -9.80 2.36
N ASP A 72 -8.47 -11.00 2.76
CA ASP A 72 -7.16 -11.50 2.36
C ASP A 72 -7.24 -12.24 1.04
N ASN A 73 -6.29 -11.92 0.17
CA ASN A 73 -6.15 -12.52 -1.14
C ASN A 73 -4.81 -13.26 -1.27
N TYR A 74 -4.89 -14.51 -1.71
CA TYR A 74 -3.78 -15.34 -2.14
C TYR A 74 -3.81 -15.42 -3.68
N ASP A 75 -3.08 -14.50 -4.31
CA ASP A 75 -2.99 -14.41 -5.77
C ASP A 75 -1.92 -15.37 -6.31
N TRP A 76 -2.36 -16.56 -6.72
CA TRP A 76 -1.51 -17.56 -7.40
C TRP A 76 -1.79 -17.63 -8.91
N SER A 77 -2.48 -16.63 -9.46
CA SER A 77 -2.72 -16.49 -10.89
C SER A 77 -1.43 -16.21 -11.65
N THR A 78 -1.39 -16.52 -12.94
CA THR A 78 -0.23 -16.20 -13.81
C THR A 78 0.16 -14.72 -13.73
N LEU A 79 -0.82 -13.80 -13.64
CA LEU A 79 -0.57 -12.37 -13.49
C LEU A 79 0.02 -12.02 -12.12
N GLY A 80 -0.43 -12.67 -11.05
CA GLY A 80 0.14 -12.57 -9.71
C GLY A 80 1.61 -13.00 -9.69
N ARG A 81 1.91 -14.15 -10.31
CA ARG A 81 3.29 -14.67 -10.44
C ARG A 81 4.20 -13.73 -11.24
N ILE A 82 3.71 -13.21 -12.38
CA ILE A 82 4.45 -12.21 -13.18
C ILE A 82 4.70 -10.93 -12.38
N ARG A 83 3.72 -10.47 -11.59
CA ARG A 83 3.87 -9.28 -10.74
C ARG A 83 4.91 -9.48 -9.64
N GLN A 84 4.91 -10.65 -9.00
CA GLN A 84 5.90 -11.00 -7.99
C GLN A 84 7.31 -11.14 -8.61
N LEU A 85 7.43 -11.78 -9.77
CA LEU A 85 8.68 -11.87 -10.52
C LEU A 85 9.19 -10.49 -10.96
N ARG A 86 8.32 -9.59 -11.43
CA ARG A 86 8.73 -8.23 -11.79
C ARG A 86 9.30 -7.47 -10.59
N ARG A 87 8.71 -7.65 -9.40
CA ARG A 87 9.22 -7.05 -8.15
C ARG A 87 10.59 -7.62 -7.77
N SER A 88 10.80 -8.94 -7.87
CA SER A 88 12.10 -9.55 -7.57
C SER A 88 13.17 -9.06 -8.55
N LEU A 89 12.87 -9.00 -9.84
CA LEU A 89 13.79 -8.50 -10.86
C LEU A 89 14.14 -7.01 -10.70
N GLN A 90 13.21 -6.18 -10.20
CA GLN A 90 13.47 -4.77 -9.93
C GLN A 90 14.32 -4.54 -8.67
N ALA A 91 14.34 -5.50 -7.74
CA ALA A 91 15.19 -5.44 -6.54
C ALA A 91 16.65 -5.81 -6.82
N LEU A 92 16.96 -6.37 -8.00
CA LEU A 92 18.32 -6.74 -8.38
C LEU A 92 19.17 -5.49 -8.66
N PRO A 93 20.39 -5.39 -8.11
CA PRO A 93 21.31 -4.32 -8.45
C PRO A 93 21.70 -4.42 -9.93
N ARG A 94 21.57 -3.32 -10.68
CA ARG A 94 22.01 -3.24 -12.08
C ARG A 94 23.53 -3.34 -12.18
N GLN A 95 24.09 -4.54 -12.24
CA GLN A 95 25.47 -4.74 -12.68
C GLN A 95 25.52 -4.67 -14.22
N LYS A 96 26.38 -3.78 -14.72
CA LYS A 96 26.69 -3.65 -16.16
C LYS A 96 27.56 -4.82 -16.62
N GLN A 97 26.98 -5.97 -16.89
CA GLN A 97 27.61 -6.98 -17.74
C GLN A 97 26.54 -7.84 -18.43
N PHE A 98 26.45 -7.71 -19.74
CA PHE A 98 25.35 -8.27 -20.55
C PHE A 98 25.55 -9.75 -20.92
N ASP A 99 26.67 -10.38 -20.56
CA ASP A 99 27.03 -11.73 -21.01
C ASP A 99 26.59 -12.89 -20.09
N GLY A 100 25.90 -12.59 -18.98
CA GLY A 100 25.38 -13.60 -18.05
C GLY A 100 23.89 -13.51 -17.78
N ILE A 101 23.18 -12.59 -18.45
CA ILE A 101 21.79 -12.24 -18.11
C ILE A 101 20.85 -13.44 -18.26
N ILE A 102 21.03 -14.28 -19.29
CA ILE A 102 20.15 -15.44 -19.51
C ILE A 102 20.36 -16.51 -18.44
N SER A 103 21.61 -16.76 -18.01
CA SER A 103 21.90 -17.73 -16.96
C SER A 103 21.44 -17.24 -15.58
N LEU A 104 21.67 -15.96 -15.26
CA LEU A 104 21.21 -15.32 -14.01
C LEU A 104 19.67 -15.26 -13.96
N LEU A 105 19.02 -14.85 -15.06
CA LEU A 105 17.56 -14.90 -15.16
C LEU A 105 17.02 -16.32 -15.05
N ARG A 106 17.69 -17.32 -15.66
CA ARG A 106 17.26 -18.72 -15.59
C ARG A 106 17.45 -19.32 -14.20
N GLU A 107 18.49 -18.91 -13.48
CA GLU A 107 18.78 -19.33 -12.12
C GLU A 107 17.82 -18.66 -11.12
N ASP A 108 17.53 -17.37 -11.27
CA ASP A 108 16.53 -16.65 -10.47
C ASP A 108 15.10 -17.10 -10.76
N ILE A 109 14.75 -17.40 -12.02
CA ILE A 109 13.44 -18.01 -12.36
C ILE A 109 13.31 -19.40 -11.72
N ARG A 110 14.42 -20.16 -11.61
CA ARG A 110 14.42 -21.47 -10.94
C ARG A 110 14.40 -21.37 -9.41
N GLY A 111 14.99 -20.32 -8.84
CA GLY A 111 14.99 -20.02 -7.40
C GLY A 111 13.81 -19.16 -6.93
N PHE A 112 12.90 -18.79 -7.83
CA PHE A 112 11.72 -18.00 -7.50
C PHE A 112 10.72 -18.85 -6.69
N GLU A 113 10.80 -18.74 -5.38
CA GLU A 113 9.77 -19.23 -4.47
C GLU A 113 8.63 -18.21 -4.41
N LEU A 114 7.41 -18.67 -4.71
CA LEU A 114 6.20 -17.87 -4.54
C LEU A 114 6.12 -17.42 -3.08
N HIS A 115 6.14 -16.11 -2.85
CA HIS A 115 5.87 -15.59 -1.52
C HIS A 115 4.46 -16.02 -1.11
N THR A 116 4.38 -16.84 -0.07
CA THR A 116 3.14 -17.40 0.50
C THR A 116 2.32 -16.39 1.30
N GLY A 117 2.79 -15.13 1.41
CA GLY A 117 2.10 -14.10 2.17
C GLY A 117 0.79 -13.67 1.52
N HIS A 118 -0.29 -13.66 2.31
CA HIS A 118 -1.56 -13.04 1.95
C HIS A 118 -1.42 -11.52 1.76
N GLN A 119 -2.16 -10.96 0.82
CA GLN A 119 -2.29 -9.52 0.61
C GLN A 119 -3.73 -9.09 0.89
N GLN A 120 -3.92 -8.00 1.64
CA GLN A 120 -5.25 -7.47 1.85
C GLN A 120 -5.73 -6.74 0.58
N VAL A 121 -6.93 -7.10 0.11
CA VAL A 121 -7.54 -6.58 -1.12
C VAL A 121 -8.92 -6.04 -0.82
N GLY A 122 -9.12 -4.78 -1.17
CA GLY A 122 -10.42 -4.13 -1.15
C GLY A 122 -11.05 -4.02 -2.54
N GLN A 123 -12.26 -3.48 -2.55
CA GLN A 123 -13.01 -3.17 -3.76
C GLN A 123 -13.48 -1.73 -3.76
N VAL A 124 -13.34 -1.03 -4.90
CA VAL A 124 -13.88 0.31 -5.09
C VAL A 124 -15.41 0.25 -5.13
N ARG A 125 -16.06 0.94 -4.20
CA ARG A 125 -17.52 1.12 -4.15
C ARG A 125 -17.99 2.24 -5.06
N SER A 126 -17.28 3.36 -5.01
CA SER A 126 -17.57 4.56 -5.80
C SER A 126 -16.30 5.38 -5.97
N VAL A 127 -16.25 6.15 -7.06
CA VAL A 127 -15.19 7.13 -7.33
C VAL A 127 -15.82 8.41 -7.85
N GLY A 128 -15.35 9.55 -7.37
CA GLY A 128 -15.81 10.88 -7.78
C GLY A 128 -14.87 11.96 -7.27
N ASP A 129 -14.59 12.97 -8.11
CA ASP A 129 -13.75 14.13 -7.78
C ASP A 129 -12.38 13.79 -7.15
N GLY A 130 -11.77 12.69 -7.62
CA GLY A 130 -10.48 12.22 -7.11
C GLY A 130 -10.55 11.49 -5.76
N ILE A 131 -11.74 11.19 -5.25
CA ILE A 131 -11.95 10.41 -4.03
C ILE A 131 -12.57 9.06 -4.40
N ALA A 132 -11.96 7.98 -3.91
CA ALA A 132 -12.49 6.63 -4.00
C ALA A 132 -12.94 6.14 -2.62
N VAL A 133 -14.10 5.49 -2.57
CA VAL A 133 -14.58 4.79 -1.37
C VAL A 133 -14.30 3.31 -1.56
N ILE A 134 -13.57 2.71 -0.63
CA ILE A 134 -13.05 1.34 -0.75
C ILE A 134 -13.57 0.51 0.42
N SER A 135 -14.09 -0.69 0.15
CA SER A 135 -14.49 -1.66 1.17
C SER A 135 -13.58 -2.87 1.17
N GLY A 136 -13.44 -3.57 2.30
CA GLY A 136 -12.63 -4.80 2.40
C GLY A 136 -11.13 -4.55 2.65
N LEU A 137 -10.80 -3.42 3.27
CA LEU A 137 -9.44 -3.12 3.74
C LEU A 137 -9.45 -2.95 5.26
N HIS A 138 -9.93 -3.95 6.01
CA HIS A 138 -10.16 -3.82 7.46
C HIS A 138 -8.92 -3.49 8.31
N GLU A 139 -7.72 -3.78 7.82
CA GLU A 139 -6.48 -3.51 8.57
C GLU A 139 -5.72 -2.29 8.05
N VAL A 140 -6.29 -1.53 7.10
CA VAL A 140 -5.60 -0.37 6.53
C VAL A 140 -5.51 0.76 7.54
N CYS A 141 -4.36 1.44 7.56
CA CYS A 141 -4.13 2.55 8.47
C CYS A 141 -4.39 3.90 7.79
N TYR A 142 -4.69 4.92 8.60
CA TYR A 142 -4.71 6.31 8.16
C TYR A 142 -3.35 6.70 7.59
N GLY A 143 -3.34 7.44 6.47
CA GLY A 143 -2.12 7.85 5.77
C GLY A 143 -1.43 6.72 5.01
N GLU A 144 -1.99 5.51 4.95
CA GLU A 144 -1.42 4.41 4.18
C GLU A 144 -1.64 4.62 2.66
N ILE A 145 -0.66 4.20 1.86
CA ILE A 145 -0.80 4.16 0.41
C ILE A 145 -1.49 2.87 -0.02
N VAL A 146 -2.43 2.99 -0.93
CA VAL A 146 -3.08 1.88 -1.62
C VAL A 146 -2.80 1.94 -3.12
N LEU A 147 -2.78 0.79 -3.77
CA LEU A 147 -2.54 0.66 -5.20
C LEU A 147 -3.82 0.20 -5.88
N LEU A 148 -4.27 0.98 -6.85
CA LEU A 148 -5.43 0.70 -7.68
C LEU A 148 -4.96 0.18 -9.06
N PRO A 149 -5.87 -0.30 -9.93
CA PRO A 149 -5.54 -0.70 -11.29
C PRO A 149 -4.84 0.42 -12.07
N GLY A 150 -4.13 0.05 -13.14
CA GLY A 150 -3.32 1.01 -13.91
C GLY A 150 -2.06 1.52 -13.19
N GLY A 151 -1.83 1.11 -11.94
CA GLY A 151 -0.73 1.63 -11.13
C GLY A 151 -1.05 2.96 -10.44
N VAL A 152 -2.32 3.38 -10.47
CA VAL A 152 -2.81 4.53 -9.74
C VAL A 152 -2.58 4.33 -8.25
N LYS A 153 -2.04 5.35 -7.59
CA LYS A 153 -1.81 5.36 -6.15
C LYS A 153 -2.85 6.26 -5.49
N GLY A 154 -3.35 5.83 -4.34
CA GLY A 154 -4.17 6.64 -3.47
C GLY A 154 -3.66 6.61 -2.04
N MET A 155 -4.06 7.59 -1.24
CA MET A 155 -3.75 7.67 0.18
C MET A 155 -5.04 7.64 1.00
N VAL A 156 -5.06 6.79 2.02
CA VAL A 156 -6.19 6.69 2.95
C VAL A 156 -6.26 7.95 3.80
N GLN A 157 -7.40 8.62 3.76
CA GLN A 157 -7.69 9.88 4.45
C GLN A 157 -8.92 9.80 5.36
N ASP A 158 -9.72 8.74 5.25
CA ASP A 158 -10.89 8.53 6.09
C ASP A 158 -11.06 7.03 6.37
N LEU A 159 -11.37 6.67 7.60
CA LEU A 159 -11.63 5.31 8.06
C LEU A 159 -12.98 5.30 8.79
N ARG A 160 -13.97 4.62 8.22
CA ARG A 160 -15.33 4.63 8.72
C ARG A 160 -15.67 3.35 9.49
N ALA A 161 -16.59 3.49 10.44
CA ALA A 161 -17.05 2.39 11.28
C ALA A 161 -17.80 1.29 10.50
N ASP A 162 -18.32 1.61 9.31
CA ASP A 162 -18.98 0.64 8.42
C ASP A 162 -17.97 -0.23 7.64
N GLY A 163 -16.67 -0.12 7.93
CA GLY A 163 -15.62 -0.89 7.28
C GLY A 163 -15.20 -0.33 5.90
N THR A 164 -15.64 0.88 5.56
CA THR A 164 -15.19 1.58 4.35
C THR A 164 -14.07 2.57 4.64
N ALA A 165 -13.19 2.77 3.67
CA ALA A 165 -12.10 3.73 3.71
C ALA A 165 -12.27 4.76 2.58
N GLY A 166 -12.11 6.04 2.91
CA GLY A 166 -12.01 7.13 1.95
C GLY A 166 -10.56 7.31 1.52
N VAL A 167 -10.32 7.25 0.22
CA VAL A 167 -8.98 7.31 -0.38
C VAL A 167 -8.91 8.45 -1.37
N VAL A 168 -7.95 9.35 -1.18
CA VAL A 168 -7.64 10.41 -2.13
C VAL A 168 -6.69 9.85 -3.19
N LEU A 169 -7.08 9.94 -4.45
CA LEU A 169 -6.30 9.49 -5.60
C LEU A 169 -5.31 10.57 -6.02
N PHE A 170 -4.04 10.21 -6.20
CA PHE A 170 -3.01 11.18 -6.60
C PHE A 170 -3.06 11.53 -8.09
N ALA A 171 -3.47 10.59 -8.93
CA ALA A 171 -3.59 10.75 -10.38
C ALA A 171 -4.55 9.70 -10.95
N GLY A 172 -4.93 9.84 -12.23
CA GLY A 172 -5.62 8.76 -12.97
C GLY A 172 -7.02 8.42 -12.46
N ALA A 173 -7.72 9.35 -11.81
CA ALA A 173 -9.07 9.09 -11.29
C ALA A 173 -10.06 8.61 -12.37
N GLY A 174 -9.89 9.04 -13.62
CA GLY A 174 -10.71 8.59 -14.75
C GLY A 174 -10.44 7.16 -15.23
N GLU A 175 -9.35 6.53 -14.77
CA GLU A 175 -9.01 5.13 -15.09
C GLU A 175 -9.63 4.15 -14.09
N ILE A 176 -10.18 4.65 -12.98
CA ILE A 176 -10.73 3.84 -11.90
C ILE A 176 -12.24 3.75 -12.03
N SER A 177 -12.77 2.55 -11.83
CA SER A 177 -14.20 2.25 -11.89
C SER A 177 -14.68 1.54 -10.62
N ALA A 178 -15.98 1.65 -10.35
CA ALA A 178 -16.60 0.85 -9.30
C ALA A 178 -16.44 -0.64 -9.61
N GLY A 179 -16.09 -1.43 -8.60
CA GLY A 179 -15.79 -2.84 -8.70
C GLY A 179 -14.31 -3.17 -8.82
N ASP A 180 -13.44 -2.18 -9.07
CA ASP A 180 -12.00 -2.38 -9.19
C ASP A 180 -11.36 -2.88 -7.89
N MET A 181 -10.36 -3.74 -8.04
CA MET A 181 -9.61 -4.27 -6.89
C MET A 181 -8.53 -3.31 -6.43
N VAL A 182 -8.42 -3.15 -5.12
CA VAL A 182 -7.49 -2.22 -4.48
C VAL A 182 -6.54 -3.03 -3.60
N LEU A 183 -5.24 -2.84 -3.79
CA LEU A 183 -4.20 -3.53 -3.04
C LEU A 183 -3.65 -2.65 -1.92
N ARG A 184 -3.64 -3.19 -0.71
CA ARG A 184 -2.96 -2.57 0.42
C ARG A 184 -1.44 -2.63 0.26
N THR A 185 -0.71 -1.54 0.52
CA THR A 185 0.76 -1.53 0.39
C THR A 185 1.51 -1.73 1.71
N ARG A 186 0.83 -1.59 2.86
CA ARG A 186 1.38 -1.58 4.23
C ARG A 186 2.45 -0.50 4.44
N ARG A 187 2.41 0.56 3.61
CA ARG A 187 3.36 1.68 3.68
C ARG A 187 2.61 2.98 3.84
N THR A 188 2.91 3.71 4.91
CA THR A 188 2.47 5.09 5.09
C THR A 188 3.07 5.97 4.00
N ALA A 189 2.32 6.97 3.57
CA ALA A 189 2.77 7.96 2.61
C ALA A 189 4.08 8.61 3.07
N GLY A 190 5.03 8.67 2.15
CA GLY A 190 6.38 9.11 2.44
C GLY A 190 7.18 9.30 1.16
N VAL A 191 8.30 9.99 1.31
CA VAL A 191 9.15 10.41 0.20
C VAL A 191 10.52 9.74 0.36
N PRO A 192 11.06 9.12 -0.70
CA PRO A 192 12.44 8.66 -0.72
C PRO A 192 13.38 9.86 -0.63
N ILE A 193 14.34 9.82 0.30
CA ILE A 193 15.32 10.89 0.52
C ILE A 193 16.69 10.49 -0.02
N SER A 194 17.29 11.40 -0.79
CA SER A 194 18.63 11.25 -1.32
C SER A 194 19.25 12.61 -1.58
N SER A 195 20.56 12.73 -1.37
CA SER A 195 21.33 13.89 -1.84
C SER A 195 21.29 14.04 -3.37
N ARG A 196 20.97 12.96 -4.10
CA ARG A 196 20.81 12.96 -5.56
C ARG A 196 19.52 13.64 -6.06
N ILE A 197 18.64 14.09 -5.16
CA ILE A 197 17.45 14.88 -5.52
C ILE A 197 17.83 16.32 -5.90
N LEU A 198 18.97 16.83 -5.42
CA LEU A 198 19.41 18.20 -5.71
C LEU A 198 19.54 18.42 -7.23
N GLY A 199 18.80 19.40 -7.74
CA GLY A 199 18.74 19.74 -9.16
C GLY A 199 17.79 18.89 -10.01
N ARG A 200 17.02 17.98 -9.41
CA ARG A 200 15.99 17.16 -10.07
C ARG A 200 14.60 17.77 -9.88
N MET A 201 13.68 17.49 -10.80
CA MET A 201 12.25 17.71 -10.57
C MET A 201 11.60 16.39 -10.17
N ILE A 202 10.91 16.41 -9.03
CA ILE A 202 10.21 15.25 -8.46
C ILE A 202 8.74 15.58 -8.22
N ASP A 203 7.90 14.55 -8.25
CA ASP A 203 6.52 14.62 -7.81
C ASP A 203 6.41 14.60 -6.26
N PRO A 204 5.22 14.81 -5.69
CA PRO A 204 5.02 14.78 -4.23
C PRO A 204 5.34 13.44 -3.54
N LEU A 205 5.47 12.34 -4.30
CA LEU A 205 5.85 11.02 -3.80
C LEU A 205 7.33 10.71 -4.03
N GLY A 206 8.10 11.67 -4.55
CA GLY A 206 9.53 11.56 -4.83
C GLY A 206 9.89 10.84 -6.12
N ALA A 207 8.94 10.58 -7.01
CA ALA A 207 9.24 10.05 -8.34
C ALA A 207 9.76 11.17 -9.27
N PRO A 208 10.84 10.95 -10.04
CA PRO A 208 11.37 11.97 -10.95
C PRO A 208 10.41 12.23 -12.12
N ILE A 209 10.16 13.51 -12.41
CA ILE A 209 9.31 13.97 -13.53
C ILE A 209 10.09 14.75 -14.59
N ASP A 210 11.39 14.95 -14.39
CA ASP A 210 12.30 15.62 -15.32
C ASP A 210 12.78 14.75 -16.50
N GLY A 211 12.27 13.52 -16.64
CA GLY A 211 12.72 12.57 -17.66
C GLY A 211 14.12 12.00 -17.42
N GLY A 212 14.78 12.34 -16.30
CA GLY A 212 16.04 11.74 -15.89
C GLY A 212 15.88 10.30 -15.38
N GLY A 213 17.00 9.67 -15.05
CA GLY A 213 17.01 8.33 -14.46
C GLY A 213 16.42 8.27 -13.04
N PRO A 214 16.16 7.06 -12.52
CA PRO A 214 15.67 6.87 -11.16
C PRO A 214 16.65 7.45 -10.13
N ILE A 215 16.10 7.98 -9.03
CA ILE A 215 16.87 8.54 -7.93
C ILE A 215 17.15 7.41 -6.94
N ASP A 216 18.44 7.12 -6.74
CA ASP A 216 18.88 6.13 -5.75
C ASP A 216 18.77 6.74 -4.34
N ALA A 217 17.74 6.33 -3.61
CA ALA A 217 17.43 6.79 -2.26
C ALA A 217 17.63 5.64 -1.26
N LYS A 218 18.39 5.93 -0.21
CA LYS A 218 18.68 4.97 0.86
C LYS A 218 17.70 5.07 2.02
N GLU A 219 17.05 6.22 2.15
CA GLU A 219 16.18 6.55 3.26
C GLU A 219 14.76 6.85 2.76
N TYR A 220 13.77 6.54 3.57
CA TYR A 220 12.36 6.80 3.29
C TYR A 220 11.74 7.52 4.47
N PHE A 221 11.28 8.76 4.26
CA PHE A 221 10.72 9.57 5.33
C PHE A 221 9.19 9.63 5.19
N PRO A 222 8.42 9.30 6.24
CA PRO A 222 6.98 9.53 6.26
C PRO A 222 6.67 11.02 6.06
N LEU A 223 5.59 11.32 5.34
CA LEU A 223 5.12 12.70 5.14
C LEU A 223 4.74 13.34 6.47
N GLU A 224 4.06 12.60 7.34
CA GLU A 224 3.57 13.07 8.64
C GLU A 224 4.53 12.75 9.79
N ARG A 225 5.82 13.05 9.60
CA ARG A 225 6.80 12.92 10.68
C ARG A 225 6.56 14.01 11.74
N PRO A 226 6.60 13.68 13.05
CA PRO A 226 6.47 14.69 14.09
C PRO A 226 7.57 15.75 13.99
N ALA A 227 7.20 17.00 14.27
CA ALA A 227 8.14 18.11 14.31
C ALA A 227 9.09 17.98 15.52
N PRO A 228 10.32 18.53 15.43
CA PRO A 228 11.25 18.57 16.56
C PRO A 228 10.65 19.25 17.80
N GLY A 229 10.88 18.67 18.98
CA GLY A 229 10.42 19.20 20.25
C GLY A 229 11.13 20.50 20.64
N ILE A 230 10.70 21.13 21.74
CA ILE A 230 11.34 22.38 22.20
C ILE A 230 12.81 22.15 22.58
N VAL A 231 13.12 21.02 23.22
CA VAL A 231 14.48 20.67 23.68
C VAL A 231 15.43 20.41 22.51
N ASP A 232 14.91 19.92 21.39
CA ASP A 232 15.71 19.64 20.18
C ASP A 232 16.02 20.90 19.36
N ARG A 233 15.44 22.05 19.74
CA ARG A 233 15.59 23.31 19.01
C ARG A 233 16.74 24.13 19.59
N GLN A 234 17.41 24.85 18.70
CA GLN A 234 18.40 25.86 19.05
C GLN A 234 17.86 27.25 18.71
N SER A 235 18.22 28.26 19.50
CA SER A 235 17.95 29.66 19.16
C SER A 235 18.55 30.00 17.80
N VAL A 236 17.79 30.72 16.97
CA VAL A 236 18.23 31.14 15.64
C VAL A 236 19.24 32.28 15.79
N THR A 237 20.49 32.02 15.42
CA THR A 237 21.59 32.99 15.56
C THR A 237 22.34 33.26 14.24
N ARG A 238 22.09 32.46 13.20
CA ARG A 238 22.77 32.57 11.91
C ARG A 238 21.85 33.23 10.88
N PRO A 239 22.26 34.33 10.22
CA PRO A 239 21.46 34.94 9.17
C PRO A 239 21.34 34.03 7.93
N MET A 240 20.21 34.18 7.23
CA MET A 240 19.95 33.66 5.89
C MET A 240 19.83 34.87 4.97
N GLU A 241 20.88 35.11 4.19
CA GLU A 241 20.93 36.27 3.29
C GLU A 241 19.97 36.07 2.12
N THR A 242 19.13 37.07 1.86
CA THR A 242 18.22 37.08 0.70
C THR A 242 18.83 37.81 -0.49
N GLY A 243 19.80 38.70 -0.26
CA GLY A 243 20.38 39.57 -1.29
C GLY A 243 19.51 40.79 -1.61
N ILE A 244 18.39 40.97 -0.90
CA ILE A 244 17.48 42.11 -1.06
C ILE A 244 17.72 43.05 0.10
N LEU A 245 18.33 44.22 -0.18
CA LEU A 245 18.72 45.20 0.86
C LEU A 245 17.57 45.57 1.80
N ALA A 246 16.36 45.75 1.25
CA ALA A 246 15.19 46.09 2.04
C ALA A 246 14.82 45.00 3.07
N ILE A 247 14.97 43.73 2.71
CA ILE A 247 14.69 42.59 3.60
C ILE A 247 15.84 42.41 4.56
N ASP A 248 17.07 42.31 4.06
CA ASP A 248 18.24 42.01 4.91
C ASP A 248 18.53 43.12 5.95
N ALA A 249 18.16 44.38 5.66
CA ALA A 249 18.33 45.49 6.59
C ALA A 249 17.16 45.70 7.56
N MET A 250 15.91 45.61 7.08
CA MET A 250 14.74 45.93 7.90
C MET A 250 14.09 44.70 8.55
N PHE A 251 14.14 43.55 7.86
CA PHE A 251 13.47 42.30 8.24
C PHE A 251 14.41 41.10 8.04
N PRO A 252 15.56 41.05 8.75
CA PRO A 252 16.54 39.99 8.57
C PRO A 252 15.94 38.62 8.89
N ILE A 253 16.19 37.64 8.02
CA ILE A 253 15.69 36.27 8.17
C ILE A 253 16.80 35.38 8.72
N GLY A 254 16.51 34.59 9.76
CA GLY A 254 17.47 33.64 10.32
C GLY A 254 17.29 32.20 9.79
N ARG A 255 18.37 31.41 9.79
CA ARG A 255 18.31 29.98 9.41
C ARG A 255 17.49 29.19 10.42
N GLY A 256 16.41 28.56 9.96
CA GLY A 256 15.45 27.85 10.80
C GLY A 256 14.25 28.68 11.26
N GLN A 257 14.17 29.95 10.82
CA GLN A 257 12.99 30.81 10.98
C GLN A 257 11.93 30.46 9.92
N ARG A 258 10.66 30.73 10.25
CA ARG A 258 9.54 30.70 9.31
C ARG A 258 9.15 32.15 9.03
N GLU A 259 9.17 32.55 7.77
CA GLU A 259 8.82 33.90 7.33
C GLU A 259 7.67 33.82 6.32
N LEU A 260 6.63 34.63 6.50
CA LEU A 260 5.45 34.63 5.63
C LEU A 260 5.57 35.76 4.60
N ILE A 261 5.56 35.42 3.32
CA ILE A 261 5.46 36.40 2.22
C ILE A 261 3.99 36.53 1.81
N ILE A 262 3.37 37.68 2.08
CA ILE A 262 1.96 37.96 1.79
C ILE A 262 1.80 39.24 0.97
N GLY A 263 0.82 39.26 0.06
CA GLY A 263 0.49 40.41 -0.78
C GLY A 263 -0.42 40.05 -1.95
N ASP A 264 -0.92 41.06 -2.65
CA ASP A 264 -1.89 40.92 -3.75
C ASP A 264 -1.35 40.18 -4.98
N ARG A 265 -2.22 39.86 -5.94
CA ARG A 265 -1.80 39.23 -7.20
C ARG A 265 -0.74 40.09 -7.90
N GLU A 266 0.25 39.42 -8.51
CA GLU A 266 1.31 40.06 -9.32
C GLU A 266 2.24 41.05 -8.56
N THR A 267 2.30 40.98 -7.23
CA THR A 267 3.20 41.82 -6.41
C THR A 267 4.64 41.32 -6.28
N GLY A 268 5.08 40.37 -7.12
CA GLY A 268 6.47 39.88 -7.09
C GLY A 268 6.80 38.85 -6.00
N LYS A 269 5.80 38.25 -5.32
CA LYS A 269 6.03 37.22 -4.29
C LYS A 269 6.93 36.07 -4.74
N THR A 270 6.72 35.55 -5.95
CA THR A 270 7.55 34.47 -6.55
C THR A 270 8.91 34.96 -7.02
N THR A 271 9.10 36.25 -7.25
CA THR A 271 10.43 36.80 -7.61
C THR A 271 11.34 36.88 -6.38
N ILE A 272 10.75 37.02 -5.19
CA ILE A 272 11.48 37.05 -3.92
C ILE A 272 11.94 35.64 -3.49
N ALA A 273 11.20 34.58 -3.85
CA ALA A 273 11.37 33.21 -3.32
C ALA A 273 11.81 32.19 -4.38
#